data_AF-A0A6L7HV80-F1
#
_entry.id   AF-A0A6L7HV80-F1
#
_cell.length_a   1.000
_cell.length_b   1.000
_cell.length_c   1.000
_cell.angle_alpha   90.00
_cell.angle_beta   90.00
_cell.angle_gamma   90.00
#
_symmetry.space_group_name_H-M   'P 1'
#
loop_
_entity.id
_entity.type
_entity.pdbx_description
1 polymer ?
#
loop_
_entity_poly.entity_id
_entity_poly.type
_entity_poly.pdbx_seq_one_letter_code
_entity_poly.pdbx_strand_id
1 'polypeptide(L)'
;MIVGKEELYEEAKESLNRIQSFDVEKLPRTSDLGSRLNFSDVVEPAKQLIDLYKRLSLTALQDFPDNILTVVRDNANNHFKLFSQVLDFTPEQQDPGSARTALINQVVAAYQPAFQALHAYIAYSLHRSADFQRLDSEARATLQAIEDKAAKIAESLSQHENDAQDVLNEIRRVAAEEGVTKQAAHFNAEYELHNTEASKWQKNAIYLAIGLGLFSVISLFLHKVPFLKPENTYDAVQLSISKFLIFSVIAYMMFLSAKNFLNHKHNAIVNKHRQNALMTHSALVEASGDQGVRDAVLLQASSCIFSPQSTGYASGNESDVSNQKSMVEILSRPVAQAIKEVNK
;
A
#
# COMPACT_ATOMS: atom_id res chain seq x y z
N MET A 1 4.89 -14.31 -59.49
CA MET A 1 4.61 -14.71 -60.88
C MET A 1 3.91 -13.53 -61.51
N ILE A 2 4.50 -12.94 -62.55
CA ILE A 2 3.97 -11.73 -63.18
C ILE A 2 2.84 -12.15 -64.13
N VAL A 3 1.71 -11.44 -64.04
CA VAL A 3 0.50 -11.75 -64.83
C VAL A 3 0.63 -11.24 -66.27
N GLY A 4 1.28 -10.08 -66.46
CA GLY A 4 1.57 -9.50 -67.77
C GLY A 4 2.90 -9.94 -68.39
N LYS A 5 3.29 -9.31 -69.49
CA LYS A 5 4.62 -9.46 -70.10
C LYS A 5 5.69 -8.81 -69.21
N GLU A 6 6.79 -9.53 -68.99
CA GLU A 6 7.91 -9.09 -68.15
C GLU A 6 8.47 -7.71 -68.55
N GLU A 7 8.66 -7.50 -69.86
CA GLU A 7 9.18 -6.25 -70.42
C GLU A 7 8.26 -5.06 -70.09
N LEU A 8 6.94 -5.25 -70.24
CA LEU A 8 5.94 -4.22 -69.96
C LEU A 8 5.79 -3.95 -68.46
N TYR A 9 5.98 -4.97 -67.62
CA TYR A 9 6.00 -4.82 -66.16
C TYR A 9 7.18 -3.96 -65.70
N GLU A 10 8.39 -4.25 -66.16
CA GLU A 10 9.57 -3.47 -65.78
C GLU A 10 9.50 -2.03 -66.33
N GLU A 11 9.01 -1.82 -67.56
CA GLU A 11 8.74 -0.48 -68.09
C GLU A 11 7.75 0.30 -67.22
N ALA A 12 6.60 -0.31 -66.88
CA ALA A 12 5.57 0.35 -66.08
C ALA A 12 6.08 0.69 -64.68
N LYS A 13 6.88 -0.19 -64.10
CA LYS A 13 7.51 -0.03 -62.78
C LYS A 13 8.56 1.07 -62.79
N GLU A 14 9.41 1.14 -63.81
CA GLU A 14 10.38 2.22 -63.96
C GLU A 14 9.68 3.57 -64.14
N SER A 15 8.69 3.64 -65.03
CA SER A 15 7.86 4.84 -65.24
C SER A 15 7.17 5.30 -63.96
N LEU A 16 6.56 4.37 -63.21
CA LEU A 16 5.87 4.67 -61.96
C LEU A 16 6.85 5.14 -60.87
N ASN A 17 7.98 4.45 -60.70
CA ASN A 17 8.99 4.85 -59.73
C ASN A 17 9.53 6.25 -60.04
N ARG A 18 9.80 6.53 -61.33
CA ARG A 18 10.32 7.83 -61.78
C ARG A 18 9.39 9.00 -61.46
N ILE A 19 8.07 8.84 -61.64
CA ILE A 19 7.11 9.90 -61.28
C ILE A 19 6.92 9.99 -59.76
N GLN A 20 6.95 8.87 -59.03
CA GLN A 20 6.84 8.85 -57.56
C GLN A 20 8.03 9.54 -56.88
N SER A 21 9.22 9.42 -57.46
CA SER A 21 10.46 10.03 -56.96
C SER A 21 10.75 11.43 -57.53
N PHE A 22 9.81 12.01 -58.30
CA PHE A 22 10.03 13.31 -58.91
C PHE A 22 10.06 14.43 -57.84
N ASP A 23 11.08 15.29 -57.92
CA ASP A 23 11.26 16.41 -57.00
C ASP A 23 10.50 17.65 -57.49
N VAL A 24 9.37 17.94 -56.85
CA VAL A 24 8.46 19.04 -57.20
C VAL A 24 9.06 20.41 -56.94
N GLU A 25 10.01 20.50 -56.01
CA GLU A 25 10.65 21.77 -55.61
C GLU A 25 11.53 22.35 -56.73
N LYS A 26 11.82 21.56 -57.77
CA LYS A 26 12.55 22.02 -58.96
C LYS A 26 11.67 22.79 -59.96
N LEU A 27 10.35 22.63 -59.88
CA LEU A 27 9.41 23.20 -60.86
C LEU A 27 9.33 24.73 -60.84
N PRO A 28 9.37 25.45 -59.70
CA PRO A 28 9.21 26.91 -59.66
C PRO A 28 10.16 27.70 -60.56
N ARG A 29 11.43 27.28 -60.66
CA ARG A 29 12.49 27.96 -61.45
C ARG A 29 12.54 29.48 -61.22
N THR A 30 12.35 29.91 -59.97
CA THR A 30 12.29 31.33 -59.57
C THR A 30 13.62 32.06 -59.76
N SER A 31 14.75 31.35 -59.63
CA SER A 31 16.10 31.87 -59.90
C SER A 31 16.35 32.18 -61.37
N ASP A 32 15.79 31.38 -62.28
CA ASP A 32 16.16 31.37 -63.70
C ASP A 32 15.18 32.19 -64.55
N LEU A 33 13.89 32.18 -64.19
CA LEU A 33 12.80 32.82 -64.95
C LEU A 33 12.29 34.13 -64.31
N GLY A 34 12.81 34.48 -63.13
CA GLY A 34 12.43 35.69 -62.38
C GLY A 34 10.98 35.70 -61.89
N SER A 35 10.51 36.87 -61.42
CA SER A 35 9.21 37.00 -60.75
C SER A 35 7.99 36.89 -61.67
N ARG A 36 8.14 37.09 -62.98
CA ARG A 36 7.01 37.16 -63.94
C ARG A 36 6.77 35.88 -64.75
N LEU A 37 7.79 35.03 -64.94
CA LEU A 37 7.71 33.83 -65.78
C LEU A 37 7.97 32.51 -65.02
N ASN A 38 8.17 32.55 -63.70
CA ASN A 38 8.36 31.34 -62.86
C ASN A 38 7.11 30.45 -62.80
N PHE A 39 7.26 29.19 -62.38
CA PHE A 39 6.17 28.21 -62.26
C PHE A 39 5.78 27.92 -60.81
N SER A 40 5.87 28.90 -59.91
CA SER A 40 5.55 28.69 -58.49
C SER A 40 4.12 28.16 -58.28
N ASP A 41 3.19 28.55 -59.16
CA ASP A 41 1.78 28.14 -59.13
C ASP A 41 1.58 26.64 -59.42
N VAL A 42 2.61 25.93 -59.93
CA VAL A 42 2.54 24.51 -60.33
C VAL A 42 2.85 23.55 -59.18
N VAL A 43 3.53 24.01 -58.13
CA VAL A 43 4.05 23.13 -57.05
C VAL A 43 2.94 22.34 -56.38
N GLU A 44 1.91 23.02 -55.90
CA GLU A 44 0.80 22.36 -55.19
C GLU A 44 0.03 21.38 -56.10
N PRO A 45 -0.41 21.76 -57.32
CA PRO A 45 -1.01 20.83 -58.27
C PRO A 45 -0.12 19.61 -58.60
N ALA A 46 1.17 19.82 -58.82
CA ALA A 46 2.12 18.75 -59.14
C ALA A 46 2.33 17.80 -57.95
N LYS A 47 2.39 18.34 -56.72
CA LYS A 47 2.48 17.55 -55.49
C LYS A 47 1.25 16.66 -55.29
N GLN A 48 0.05 17.20 -55.48
CA GLN A 48 -1.19 16.42 -55.42
C GLN A 48 -1.19 15.28 -56.43
N LEU A 49 -0.72 15.54 -57.66
CA LEU A 49 -0.61 14.53 -58.70
C LEU A 49 0.41 13.44 -58.34
N ILE A 50 1.59 13.78 -57.81
CA ILE A 50 2.60 12.79 -57.38
C ILE A 50 2.11 11.98 -56.18
N ASP A 51 1.43 12.61 -55.22
CA ASP A 51 0.90 11.92 -54.05
C ASP A 51 -0.20 10.91 -54.43
N LEU A 52 -0.91 11.12 -55.55
CA LEU A 52 -1.79 10.10 -56.13
C LEU A 52 -0.98 8.87 -56.59
N TYR A 53 0.11 9.08 -57.33
CA TYR A 53 0.98 7.99 -57.79
C TYR A 53 1.63 7.21 -56.64
N LYS A 54 2.04 7.89 -55.56
CA LYS A 54 2.64 7.25 -54.37
C LYS A 54 1.71 6.24 -53.68
N ARG A 55 0.40 6.35 -53.86
CA ARG A 55 -0.58 5.40 -53.30
C ARG A 55 -0.64 4.08 -54.07
N LEU A 56 -0.03 4.02 -55.26
CA LEU A 56 0.07 2.81 -56.06
C LEU A 56 1.38 2.07 -55.74
N SER A 57 1.29 0.86 -55.21
CA SER A 57 2.47 0.07 -54.87
C SER A 57 3.17 -0.48 -56.11
N LEU A 58 4.51 -0.36 -56.15
CA LEU A 58 5.35 -0.99 -57.17
C LEU A 58 5.22 -2.52 -57.18
N THR A 59 4.96 -3.14 -56.02
CA THR A 59 4.78 -4.59 -55.94
C THR A 59 3.42 -5.03 -56.48
N ALA A 60 2.39 -4.17 -56.38
CA ALA A 60 1.05 -4.47 -56.87
C ALA A 60 1.01 -4.65 -58.39
N LEU A 61 1.90 -3.98 -59.12
CA LEU A 61 2.02 -4.07 -60.58
C LEU A 61 2.21 -5.51 -61.09
N GLN A 62 2.78 -6.42 -60.30
CA GLN A 62 3.00 -7.81 -60.71
C GLN A 62 1.69 -8.56 -61.04
N ASP A 63 0.57 -8.12 -60.45
CA ASP A 63 -0.73 -8.76 -60.64
C ASP A 63 -1.55 -8.11 -61.76
N PHE A 64 -1.03 -7.02 -62.35
CA PHE A 64 -1.76 -6.30 -63.37
C PHE A 64 -1.57 -6.90 -64.77
N PRO A 65 -2.65 -7.10 -65.54
CA PRO A 65 -2.58 -7.49 -66.94
C PRO A 65 -2.02 -6.36 -67.81
N ASP A 66 -1.56 -6.72 -69.01
CA ASP A 66 -0.86 -5.82 -69.96
C ASP A 66 -1.62 -4.51 -70.24
N ASN A 67 -2.94 -4.56 -70.37
CA ASN A 67 -3.77 -3.38 -70.61
C ASN A 67 -3.70 -2.38 -69.44
N ILE A 68 -3.64 -2.87 -68.19
CA ILE A 68 -3.54 -2.04 -67.00
C ILE A 68 -2.12 -1.51 -66.82
N LEU A 69 -1.11 -2.36 -67.05
CA LEU A 69 0.30 -1.93 -67.05
C LEU A 69 0.55 -0.81 -68.05
N THR A 70 -0.02 -0.92 -69.25
CA THR A 70 0.05 0.11 -70.28
C THR A 70 -0.58 1.42 -69.79
N VAL A 71 -1.77 1.38 -69.17
CA VAL A 71 -2.43 2.58 -68.61
C VAL A 71 -1.56 3.25 -67.54
N VAL A 72 -0.98 2.49 -66.61
CA VAL A 72 -0.12 3.04 -65.56
C VAL A 72 1.15 3.64 -66.14
N ARG A 73 1.83 2.91 -67.04
CA ARG A 73 3.04 3.36 -67.74
C ARG A 73 2.79 4.65 -68.50
N ASP A 74 1.75 4.69 -69.32
CA ASP A 74 1.47 5.81 -70.21
C ASP A 74 1.07 7.06 -69.42
N ASN A 75 0.25 6.91 -68.38
CA ASN A 75 -0.07 8.03 -67.47
C ASN A 75 1.19 8.56 -66.76
N ALA A 76 2.02 7.68 -66.21
CA ALA A 76 3.25 8.09 -65.54
C ALA A 76 4.23 8.80 -66.51
N ASN A 77 4.38 8.26 -67.73
CA ASN A 77 5.21 8.87 -68.78
C ASN A 77 4.69 10.23 -69.24
N ASN A 78 3.38 10.37 -69.44
CA ASN A 78 2.77 11.60 -69.91
C ASN A 78 2.94 12.72 -68.86
N HIS A 79 2.72 12.44 -67.58
CA HIS A 79 2.88 13.45 -66.53
C HIS A 79 4.35 13.77 -66.25
N PHE A 80 5.25 12.78 -66.32
CA PHE A 80 6.69 13.05 -66.23
C PHE A 80 7.16 13.94 -67.39
N LYS A 81 6.67 13.70 -68.61
CA LYS A 81 6.96 14.53 -69.78
C LYS A 81 6.42 15.94 -69.60
N LEU A 82 5.21 16.09 -69.04
CA LEU A 82 4.64 17.40 -68.73
C LEU A 82 5.51 18.17 -67.72
N PHE A 83 5.99 17.52 -66.66
CA PHE A 83 6.93 18.15 -65.72
C PHE A 83 8.28 18.48 -66.38
N SER A 84 8.77 17.63 -67.28
CA SER A 84 9.99 17.90 -68.05
C SER A 84 9.82 19.14 -68.94
N GLN A 85 8.66 19.31 -69.59
CA GLN A 85 8.36 20.51 -70.39
C GLN A 85 8.35 21.79 -69.55
N VAL A 86 7.95 21.73 -68.28
CA VAL A 86 8.06 22.86 -67.34
C VAL A 86 9.54 23.16 -67.02
N LEU A 87 10.33 22.12 -66.79
CA LEU A 87 11.77 22.28 -66.53
C LEU A 87 12.56 22.80 -67.75
N ASP A 88 12.15 22.42 -68.95
CA ASP A 88 12.80 22.78 -70.21
C ASP A 88 12.27 24.08 -70.83
N PHE A 89 11.31 24.76 -70.19
CA PHE A 89 10.73 26.01 -70.70
C PHE A 89 11.77 27.11 -70.92
N THR A 90 11.72 27.78 -72.08
CA THR A 90 12.60 28.91 -72.43
C THR A 90 11.81 30.20 -72.72
N PRO A 91 12.34 31.39 -72.35
CA PRO A 91 11.69 32.67 -72.66
C PRO A 91 11.91 33.12 -74.12
N GLU A 92 12.78 32.45 -74.88
CA GLU A 92 13.13 32.73 -76.29
C GLU A 92 12.05 32.24 -77.28
N GLN A 93 10.81 32.69 -77.08
CA GLN A 93 9.67 32.34 -77.92
C GLN A 93 8.78 33.56 -78.15
N GLN A 94 7.94 33.51 -79.19
CA GLN A 94 7.16 34.65 -79.64
C GLN A 94 6.14 35.14 -78.60
N ASP A 95 5.62 34.25 -77.74
CA ASP A 95 4.73 34.58 -76.62
C ASP A 95 4.96 33.65 -75.39
N PRO A 96 5.97 33.97 -74.55
CA PRO A 96 6.35 33.12 -73.41
C PRO A 96 5.31 33.15 -72.28
N GLY A 97 4.55 34.24 -72.15
CA GLY A 97 3.52 34.36 -71.11
C GLY A 97 2.34 33.42 -71.36
N SER A 98 1.87 33.35 -72.61
CA SER A 98 0.83 32.41 -73.02
C SER A 98 1.30 30.95 -72.92
N ALA A 99 2.52 30.65 -73.38
CA ALA A 99 3.10 29.31 -73.30
C ALA A 99 3.26 28.82 -71.85
N ARG A 100 3.75 29.68 -70.94
CA ARG A 100 3.80 29.40 -69.49
C ARG A 100 2.41 29.07 -68.95
N THR A 101 1.44 29.94 -69.22
CA THR A 101 0.08 29.80 -68.68
C THR A 101 -0.58 28.51 -69.17
N ALA A 102 -0.33 28.11 -70.41
CA ALA A 102 -0.79 26.84 -70.95
C ALA A 102 -0.21 25.63 -70.19
N LEU A 103 1.09 25.62 -69.90
CA LEU A 103 1.74 24.55 -69.11
C LEU A 103 1.19 24.47 -67.68
N ILE A 104 0.99 25.62 -67.03
CA ILE A 104 0.38 25.68 -65.69
C ILE A 104 -1.01 25.05 -65.71
N ASN A 105 -1.85 25.46 -66.67
CA ASN A 105 -3.21 24.94 -66.81
C ASN A 105 -3.22 23.44 -67.12
N GLN A 106 -2.25 22.93 -67.88
CA GLN A 106 -2.11 21.50 -68.15
C GLN A 106 -1.78 20.71 -66.87
N VAL A 107 -0.88 21.20 -66.02
CA VAL A 107 -0.56 20.52 -64.75
C VAL A 107 -1.74 20.57 -63.78
N VAL A 108 -2.41 21.73 -63.68
CA VAL A 108 -3.62 21.87 -62.85
C VAL A 108 -4.73 20.91 -63.30
N ALA A 109 -4.94 20.77 -64.60
CA ALA A 109 -5.98 19.91 -65.17
C ALA A 109 -5.63 18.41 -65.14
N ALA A 110 -4.36 18.04 -64.92
CA ALA A 110 -3.89 16.65 -65.02
C ALA A 110 -4.42 15.73 -63.91
N TYR A 111 -4.74 16.28 -62.73
CA TYR A 111 -5.15 15.45 -61.57
C TYR A 111 -6.43 14.65 -61.82
N GLN A 112 -7.48 15.30 -62.32
CA GLN A 112 -8.80 14.67 -62.50
C GLN A 112 -8.76 13.44 -63.44
N PRO A 113 -8.20 13.50 -64.66
CA PRO A 113 -8.11 12.33 -65.53
C PRO A 113 -7.17 11.26 -64.98
N ALA A 114 -6.06 11.65 -64.33
CA ALA A 114 -5.16 10.70 -63.69
C ALA A 114 -5.86 9.92 -62.55
N PHE A 115 -6.65 10.62 -61.73
CA PHE A 115 -7.44 10.00 -60.67
C PHE A 115 -8.44 8.99 -61.25
N GLN A 116 -9.20 9.39 -62.28
CA GLN A 116 -10.16 8.50 -62.95
C GLN A 116 -9.50 7.26 -63.58
N ALA A 117 -8.30 7.42 -64.14
CA ALA A 117 -7.57 6.31 -64.75
C ALA A 117 -6.98 5.34 -63.70
N LEU A 118 -6.60 5.83 -62.52
CA LEU A 118 -5.77 5.07 -61.58
C LEU A 118 -6.48 4.61 -60.31
N HIS A 119 -7.63 5.20 -59.93
CA HIS A 119 -8.24 4.95 -58.62
C HIS A 119 -8.56 3.48 -58.34
N ALA A 120 -9.03 2.72 -59.35
CA ALA A 120 -9.37 1.31 -59.21
C ALA A 120 -8.14 0.45 -58.88
N TYR A 121 -6.99 0.79 -59.47
CA TYR A 121 -5.73 0.08 -59.27
C TYR A 121 -5.08 0.46 -57.94
N ILE A 122 -5.24 1.72 -57.51
CA ILE A 122 -4.85 2.16 -56.17
C ILE A 122 -5.64 1.40 -55.10
N ALA A 123 -6.95 1.26 -55.28
CA ALA A 123 -7.79 0.50 -54.35
C ALA A 123 -7.37 -0.97 -54.25
N TYR A 124 -7.08 -1.62 -55.39
CA TYR A 124 -6.55 -2.99 -55.41
C TYR A 124 -5.18 -3.09 -54.74
N SER A 125 -4.26 -2.16 -55.04
CA SER A 125 -2.92 -2.10 -54.45
C SER A 125 -2.97 -1.98 -52.93
N LEU A 126 -3.84 -1.10 -52.42
CA LEU A 126 -4.05 -0.91 -50.98
C LEU A 126 -4.60 -2.19 -50.33
N HIS A 127 -5.58 -2.83 -50.96
CA HIS A 127 -6.15 -4.08 -50.46
C HIS A 127 -5.13 -5.23 -50.44
N ARG A 128 -4.27 -5.33 -51.47
CA ARG A 128 -3.19 -6.32 -51.53
C ARG A 128 -2.09 -6.06 -50.49
N SER A 129 -1.79 -4.79 -50.21
CA SER A 129 -0.78 -4.42 -49.22
C SER A 129 -1.27 -4.55 -47.76
N ALA A 130 -2.58 -4.45 -47.55
CA ALA A 130 -3.21 -4.63 -46.25
C ALA A 130 -3.49 -6.12 -46.03
N ASP A 131 -2.53 -6.80 -45.40
CA ASP A 131 -2.65 -8.19 -44.98
C ASP A 131 -3.60 -8.30 -43.76
N PHE A 132 -4.90 -8.03 -43.99
CA PHE A 132 -5.94 -7.95 -42.96
C PHE A 132 -6.06 -9.24 -42.13
N GLN A 133 -5.77 -10.40 -42.73
CA GLN A 133 -5.79 -11.69 -42.03
C GLN A 133 -4.68 -11.78 -40.98
N ARG A 134 -3.48 -11.29 -41.30
CA ARG A 134 -2.35 -11.25 -40.37
C ARG A 134 -2.64 -10.32 -39.20
N LEU A 135 -3.20 -9.14 -39.49
CA LEU A 135 -3.60 -8.16 -38.47
C LEU A 135 -4.69 -8.68 -37.53
N ASP A 136 -5.73 -9.37 -38.05
CA ASP A 136 -6.79 -9.95 -37.20
C ASP A 136 -6.24 -11.08 -36.30
N SER A 137 -5.36 -11.93 -36.83
CA SER A 137 -4.72 -12.99 -36.06
C SER A 137 -3.82 -12.42 -34.94
N GLU A 138 -3.08 -11.35 -35.22
CA GLU A 138 -2.19 -10.68 -34.25
C GLU A 138 -3.01 -9.95 -33.17
N ALA A 139 -4.13 -9.32 -33.54
CA ALA A 139 -5.07 -8.71 -32.60
C ALA A 139 -5.71 -9.76 -31.66
N ARG A 140 -6.12 -10.92 -32.18
CA ARG A 140 -6.67 -12.01 -31.36
C ARG A 140 -5.63 -12.58 -30.38
N ALA A 141 -4.41 -12.81 -30.85
CA ALA A 141 -3.32 -13.32 -30.02
C ALA A 141 -2.94 -12.33 -28.89
N THR A 142 -2.91 -11.04 -29.20
CA THR A 142 -2.64 -10.00 -28.20
C THR A 142 -3.76 -9.86 -27.18
N LEU A 143 -5.03 -9.96 -27.59
CA LEU A 143 -6.17 -9.96 -26.66
C LEU A 143 -6.13 -11.17 -25.72
N GLN A 144 -5.83 -12.38 -26.22
CA GLN A 144 -5.68 -13.56 -25.38
C GLN A 144 -4.54 -13.38 -24.37
N ALA A 145 -3.39 -12.84 -24.81
CA ALA A 145 -2.27 -12.58 -23.91
C ALA A 145 -2.59 -11.55 -22.83
N ILE A 146 -3.49 -10.59 -23.11
CA ILE A 146 -3.99 -9.64 -22.12
C ILE A 146 -4.91 -10.35 -21.12
N GLU A 147 -5.83 -11.20 -21.60
CA GLU A 147 -6.75 -11.97 -20.73
C GLU A 147 -6.00 -12.91 -19.78
N ASP A 148 -5.02 -13.66 -20.30
CA ASP A 148 -4.18 -14.55 -19.49
C ASP A 148 -3.37 -13.79 -18.42
N LYS A 149 -2.83 -12.61 -18.77
CA LYS A 149 -2.12 -11.75 -17.82
C LYS A 149 -3.05 -11.18 -16.77
N ALA A 150 -4.25 -10.77 -17.16
CA ALA A 150 -5.26 -10.26 -16.24
C ALA A 150 -5.68 -11.35 -15.23
N ALA A 151 -5.90 -12.58 -15.70
CA ALA A 151 -6.21 -13.73 -14.84
C ALA A 151 -5.07 -14.02 -13.83
N LYS A 152 -3.82 -14.04 -14.27
CA LYS A 152 -2.65 -14.20 -13.38
C LYS A 152 -2.51 -13.08 -12.35
N ILE A 153 -2.79 -11.84 -12.76
CA ILE A 153 -2.77 -10.70 -11.84
C ILE A 153 -3.87 -10.87 -10.79
N ALA A 154 -5.09 -11.26 -11.18
CA ALA A 154 -6.18 -11.49 -10.26
C ALA A 154 -5.86 -12.61 -9.24
N GLU A 155 -5.27 -13.70 -9.70
CA GLU A 155 -4.81 -14.81 -8.83
C GLU A 155 -3.72 -14.34 -7.86
N SER A 156 -2.70 -13.63 -8.35
CA SER A 156 -1.63 -13.09 -7.51
C SER A 156 -2.15 -12.08 -6.48
N LEU A 157 -3.14 -11.25 -6.87
CA LEU A 157 -3.76 -10.29 -5.98
C LEU A 157 -4.53 -10.98 -4.84
N SER A 158 -5.29 -12.04 -5.17
CA SER A 158 -5.98 -12.85 -4.16
C SER A 158 -5.00 -13.56 -3.22
N GLN A 159 -3.88 -14.05 -3.74
CA GLN A 159 -2.83 -14.65 -2.91
C GLN A 159 -2.19 -13.61 -1.98
N HIS A 160 -1.85 -12.43 -2.48
CA HIS A 160 -1.31 -11.34 -1.67
C HIS A 160 -2.29 -10.81 -0.62
N GLU A 161 -3.59 -10.82 -0.91
CA GLU A 161 -4.63 -10.49 0.07
C GLU A 161 -4.63 -11.49 1.24
N ASN A 162 -4.57 -12.79 0.94
CA ASN A 162 -4.48 -13.83 1.96
C ASN A 162 -3.18 -13.71 2.79
N ASP A 163 -2.04 -13.56 2.12
CA ASP A 163 -0.75 -13.39 2.80
C ASP A 163 -0.75 -12.15 3.71
N ALA A 164 -1.32 -11.03 3.25
CA ALA A 164 -1.43 -9.82 4.04
C ALA A 164 -2.33 -10.01 5.27
N GLN A 165 -3.44 -10.74 5.11
CA GLN A 165 -4.34 -11.06 6.21
C GLN A 165 -3.65 -11.94 7.27
N ASP A 166 -2.87 -12.92 6.84
CA ASP A 166 -2.08 -13.78 7.74
C ASP A 166 -1.02 -12.98 8.49
N VAL A 167 -0.27 -12.12 7.79
CA VAL A 167 0.71 -11.23 8.43
C VAL A 167 0.05 -10.28 9.43
N LEU A 168 -1.11 -9.70 9.11
CA LEU A 168 -1.86 -8.85 10.04
C LEU A 168 -2.33 -9.61 11.28
N ASN A 169 -2.80 -10.85 11.11
CA ASN A 169 -3.20 -11.71 12.21
C ASN A 169 -2.00 -12.02 13.13
N GLU A 170 -0.82 -12.30 12.54
CA GLU A 170 0.40 -12.55 13.29
C GLU A 170 0.87 -11.31 14.07
N ILE A 171 0.87 -10.13 13.44
CA ILE A 171 1.22 -8.88 14.11
C ILE A 171 0.30 -8.63 15.31
N ARG A 172 -1.02 -8.85 15.15
CA ARG A 172 -1.99 -8.70 16.25
C ARG A 172 -1.71 -9.68 17.39
N ARG A 173 -1.38 -10.93 17.07
CA ARG A 173 -1.02 -11.97 18.05
C ARG A 173 0.21 -11.59 18.85
N VAL A 174 1.31 -11.24 18.17
CA VAL A 174 2.57 -10.84 18.80
C VAL A 174 2.38 -9.58 19.65
N ALA A 175 1.63 -8.59 19.16
CA ALA A 175 1.34 -7.38 19.93
C ALA A 175 0.53 -7.67 21.21
N ALA A 176 -0.40 -8.61 21.15
CA ALA A 176 -1.15 -9.06 22.32
C ALA A 176 -0.25 -9.80 23.33
N GLU A 177 0.63 -10.70 22.86
CA GLU A 177 1.58 -11.43 23.70
C GLU A 177 2.59 -10.50 24.38
N GLU A 178 3.17 -9.55 23.65
CA GLU A 178 4.10 -8.56 24.18
C GLU A 178 3.45 -7.66 25.23
N GLY A 179 2.20 -7.23 24.98
CA GLY A 179 1.42 -6.43 25.93
C GLY A 179 1.16 -7.16 27.24
N VAL A 180 0.70 -8.42 27.17
CA VAL A 180 0.43 -9.27 28.34
C VAL A 180 1.73 -9.57 29.10
N THR A 181 2.82 -9.86 28.39
CA THR A 181 4.13 -10.17 28.98
C THR A 181 4.71 -8.97 29.73
N LYS A 182 4.62 -7.76 29.17
CA LYS A 182 5.08 -6.54 29.86
C LYS A 182 4.30 -6.24 31.13
N GLN A 183 2.96 -6.40 31.09
CA GLN A 183 2.13 -6.19 32.29
C GLN A 183 2.40 -7.26 33.36
N ALA A 184 2.56 -8.53 32.96
CA ALA A 184 2.95 -9.60 33.87
C ALA A 184 4.31 -9.31 34.52
N ALA A 185 5.30 -8.84 33.74
CA ALA A 185 6.60 -8.44 34.28
C ALA A 185 6.50 -7.29 35.30
N HIS A 186 5.67 -6.27 35.03
CA HIS A 186 5.42 -5.17 35.96
C HIS A 186 4.82 -5.67 37.29
N PHE A 187 3.80 -6.53 37.23
CA PHE A 187 3.22 -7.12 38.44
C PHE A 187 4.22 -8.01 39.20
N ASN A 188 5.12 -8.70 38.51
CA ASN A 188 6.17 -9.46 39.18
C ASN A 188 7.19 -8.54 39.88
N ALA A 189 7.56 -7.42 39.27
CA ALA A 189 8.45 -6.43 39.90
C ALA A 189 7.82 -5.82 41.17
N GLU A 190 6.54 -5.44 41.10
CA GLU A 190 5.78 -4.96 42.26
C GLU A 190 5.62 -6.03 43.35
N TYR A 191 5.45 -7.30 42.96
CA TYR A 191 5.47 -8.43 43.88
C TYR A 191 6.80 -8.51 44.65
N GLU A 192 7.93 -8.49 43.95
CA GLU A 192 9.26 -8.59 44.56
C GLU A 192 9.54 -7.40 45.50
N LEU A 193 9.15 -6.19 45.10
CA LEU A 193 9.26 -4.98 45.92
C LEU A 193 8.49 -5.14 47.22
N HIS A 194 7.19 -5.46 47.13
CA HIS A 194 6.37 -5.63 48.33
C HIS A 194 6.76 -6.83 49.19
N ASN A 195 7.23 -7.92 48.59
CA ASN A 195 7.71 -9.08 49.33
C ASN A 195 9.01 -8.76 50.10
N THR A 196 9.89 -7.97 49.49
CA THR A 196 11.12 -7.46 50.13
C THR A 196 10.79 -6.50 51.28
N GLU A 197 9.90 -5.53 51.06
CA GLU A 197 9.46 -4.60 52.10
C GLU A 197 8.74 -5.32 53.25
N ALA A 198 7.90 -6.31 52.95
CA ALA A 198 7.29 -7.16 53.98
C ALA A 198 8.38 -7.83 54.85
N SER A 199 9.41 -8.43 54.24
CA SER A 199 10.51 -9.04 55.00
C SER A 199 11.24 -8.05 55.89
N LYS A 200 11.45 -6.80 55.44
CA LYS A 200 12.04 -5.73 56.26
C LYS A 200 11.16 -5.40 57.46
N TRP A 201 9.86 -5.18 57.25
CA TRP A 201 8.92 -4.89 58.34
C TRP A 201 8.79 -6.04 59.34
N GLN A 202 8.85 -7.29 58.86
CA GLN A 202 8.90 -8.46 59.72
C GLN A 202 10.15 -8.47 60.62
N LYS A 203 11.33 -8.22 60.04
CA LYS A 203 12.58 -8.13 60.81
C LYS A 203 12.52 -7.00 61.84
N ASN A 204 12.00 -5.83 61.45
CA ASN A 204 11.81 -4.70 62.35
C ASN A 204 10.87 -5.05 63.52
N ALA A 205 9.75 -5.73 63.25
CA ALA A 205 8.84 -6.20 64.28
C ALA A 205 9.51 -7.19 65.25
N ILE A 206 10.33 -8.12 64.73
CA ILE A 206 11.10 -9.07 65.56
C ILE A 206 12.10 -8.33 66.45
N TYR A 207 12.86 -7.37 65.90
CA TYR A 207 13.82 -6.58 66.69
C TYR A 207 13.14 -5.73 67.76
N LEU A 208 11.99 -5.10 67.44
CA LEU A 208 11.20 -4.36 68.41
C LEU A 208 10.63 -5.27 69.51
N ALA A 209 10.20 -6.48 69.17
CA ALA A 209 9.72 -7.45 70.16
C ALA A 209 10.85 -7.90 71.11
N ILE A 210 12.04 -8.19 70.58
CA ILE A 210 13.23 -8.50 71.39
C ILE A 210 13.60 -7.30 72.27
N GLY A 211 13.62 -6.09 71.70
CA GLY A 211 13.92 -4.85 72.42
C GLY A 211 12.92 -4.58 73.55
N LEU A 212 11.63 -4.81 73.32
CA LEU A 212 10.57 -4.69 74.33
C LEU A 212 10.75 -5.71 75.46
N GLY A 213 11.09 -6.95 75.12
CA GLY A 213 11.42 -7.99 76.10
C GLY A 213 12.63 -7.63 76.96
N LEU A 214 13.73 -7.18 76.33
CA LEU A 214 14.93 -6.72 77.03
C LEU A 214 14.63 -5.51 77.93
N PHE A 215 13.90 -4.51 77.41
CA PHE A 215 13.49 -3.34 78.19
C PHE A 215 12.65 -3.74 79.40
N SER A 216 11.72 -4.70 79.23
CA SER A 216 10.88 -5.20 80.33
C SER A 216 11.74 -5.85 81.42
N VAL A 217 12.73 -6.68 81.06
CA VAL A 217 13.66 -7.31 82.01
C VAL A 217 14.54 -6.26 82.71
N ILE A 218 15.15 -5.34 81.97
CA ILE A 218 16.01 -4.28 82.55
C ILE A 218 15.19 -3.37 83.48
N SER A 219 13.96 -3.04 83.10
CA SER A 219 13.01 -2.23 83.88
C SER A 219 12.70 -2.82 85.26
N LEU A 220 12.73 -4.15 85.42
CA LEU A 220 12.57 -4.81 86.71
C LEU A 220 13.74 -4.50 87.67
N PHE A 221 14.97 -4.39 87.17
CA PHE A 221 16.17 -4.19 88.00
C PHE A 221 16.59 -2.74 88.15
N LEU A 222 16.02 -1.81 87.37
CA LEU A 222 16.36 -0.38 87.33
C LEU A 222 16.30 0.33 88.71
N HIS A 223 15.40 -0.10 89.61
CA HIS A 223 15.27 0.46 90.97
C HIS A 223 16.45 0.12 91.90
N LYS A 224 17.32 -0.83 91.52
CA LYS A 224 18.50 -1.23 92.30
C LYS A 224 19.74 -0.38 91.99
N VAL A 225 19.72 0.43 90.93
CA VAL A 225 20.84 1.31 90.56
C VAL A 225 20.82 2.54 91.46
N PRO A 226 21.90 2.88 92.18
CA PRO A 226 21.91 3.96 93.18
C PRO A 226 21.44 5.33 92.66
N PHE A 227 21.70 5.63 91.39
CA PHE A 227 21.33 6.90 90.74
C PHE A 227 19.85 6.99 90.31
N LEU A 228 19.14 5.85 90.19
CA LEU A 228 17.77 5.76 89.68
C LEU A 228 16.80 5.21 90.74
N LYS A 229 17.26 5.11 91.99
CA LYS A 229 16.45 4.71 93.13
C LYS A 229 15.55 5.88 93.52
N PRO A 230 14.22 5.71 93.54
CA PRO A 230 13.33 6.77 93.98
C PRO A 230 13.55 7.04 95.48
N GLU A 231 13.77 8.30 95.84
CA GLU A 231 13.89 8.74 97.23
C GLU A 231 12.52 9.10 97.81
N ASN A 232 11.62 9.62 96.96
CA ASN A 232 10.26 10.02 97.33
C ASN A 232 9.18 9.31 96.49
N THR A 233 7.93 9.37 96.98
CA THR A 233 6.75 8.83 96.26
C THR A 233 6.54 9.50 94.90
N TYR A 234 6.85 10.79 94.79
CA TYR A 234 6.80 11.53 93.52
C TYR A 234 7.76 10.94 92.48
N ASP A 235 9.02 10.69 92.86
CA ASP A 235 10.05 10.13 91.96
C ASP A 235 9.67 8.71 91.50
N ALA A 236 9.06 7.91 92.39
CA ALA A 236 8.56 6.58 92.07
C ALA A 236 7.41 6.62 91.05
N VAL A 237 6.50 7.59 91.18
CA VAL A 237 5.41 7.83 90.22
C VAL A 237 5.96 8.30 88.88
N GLN A 238 6.88 9.26 88.86
CA GLN A 238 7.52 9.76 87.63
C GLN A 238 8.29 8.65 86.89
N LEU A 239 9.03 7.81 87.62
CA LEU A 239 9.76 6.67 87.07
C LEU A 239 8.81 5.57 86.53
N SER A 240 7.64 5.40 87.15
CA SER A 240 6.62 4.47 86.66
C SER A 240 5.92 4.97 85.39
N ILE A 241 5.56 6.25 85.33
CA ILE A 241 4.95 6.89 84.15
C ILE A 241 5.91 6.86 82.96
N SER A 242 7.19 7.19 83.16
CA SER A 242 8.19 7.16 82.08
C SER A 242 8.41 5.75 81.53
N LYS A 243 8.44 4.72 82.38
CA LYS A 243 8.49 3.31 81.95
C LYS A 243 7.28 2.92 81.11
N PHE A 244 6.09 3.30 81.56
CA PHE A 244 4.85 3.04 80.84
C PHE A 244 4.81 3.75 79.49
N LEU A 245 5.29 4.99 79.43
CA LEU A 245 5.38 5.76 78.18
C LEU A 245 6.33 5.10 77.19
N ILE A 246 7.56 4.74 77.61
CA ILE A 246 8.53 4.06 76.74
C ILE A 246 7.98 2.71 76.27
N PHE A 247 7.38 1.93 77.16
CA PHE A 247 6.74 0.66 76.81
C PHE A 247 5.64 0.86 75.77
N SER A 248 4.75 1.85 75.97
CA SER A 248 3.63 2.16 75.08
C SER A 248 4.12 2.57 73.69
N VAL A 249 5.18 3.37 73.60
CA VAL A 249 5.76 3.79 72.31
C VAL A 249 6.35 2.60 71.55
N ILE A 250 7.14 1.74 72.22
CA ILE A 250 7.72 0.55 71.59
C ILE A 250 6.63 -0.44 71.16
N ALA A 251 5.63 -0.67 72.01
CA ALA A 251 4.48 -1.52 71.71
C ALA A 251 3.69 -0.99 70.50
N TYR A 252 3.48 0.33 70.41
CA TYR A 252 2.84 0.96 69.26
C TYR A 252 3.66 0.82 67.98
N MET A 253 4.98 1.03 68.03
CA MET A 253 5.87 0.81 66.88
C MET A 253 5.87 -0.65 66.41
N MET A 254 5.81 -1.60 67.33
CA MET A 254 5.69 -3.03 67.01
C MET A 254 4.36 -3.33 66.30
N PHE A 255 3.25 -2.78 66.81
CA PHE A 255 1.94 -2.89 66.17
C PHE A 255 1.93 -2.30 64.75
N LEU A 256 2.50 -1.11 64.57
CA LEU A 256 2.61 -0.48 63.25
C LEU A 256 3.45 -1.32 62.28
N SER A 257 4.56 -1.90 62.77
CA SER A 257 5.43 -2.77 61.98
C SER A 257 4.71 -4.05 61.55
N ALA A 258 3.94 -4.67 62.45
CA ALA A 258 3.12 -5.83 62.13
C ALA A 258 2.02 -5.49 61.11
N LYS A 259 1.35 -4.34 61.25
CA LYS A 259 0.35 -3.87 60.28
C LYS A 259 0.95 -3.63 58.90
N ASN A 260 2.11 -2.99 58.81
CA ASN A 260 2.81 -2.76 57.54
C ASN A 260 3.27 -4.08 56.90
N PHE A 261 3.75 -5.04 57.69
CA PHE A 261 4.08 -6.38 57.20
C PHE A 261 2.86 -7.05 56.53
N LEU A 262 1.71 -7.05 57.21
CA LEU A 262 0.46 -7.62 56.70
C LEU A 262 0.02 -6.94 55.39
N ASN A 263 0.04 -5.61 55.33
CA ASN A 263 -0.34 -4.86 54.13
C ASN A 263 0.59 -5.16 52.93
N HIS A 264 1.91 -5.14 53.15
CA HIS A 264 2.86 -5.46 52.08
C HIS A 264 2.74 -6.92 51.63
N LYS A 265 2.46 -7.86 52.54
CA LYS A 265 2.24 -9.26 52.18
C LYS A 265 0.95 -9.46 51.38
N HIS A 266 -0.12 -8.73 51.72
CA HIS A 266 -1.34 -8.69 50.94
C HIS A 266 -1.07 -8.22 49.50
N ASN A 267 -0.43 -7.06 49.33
CA ASN A 267 -0.15 -6.52 48.00
C ASN A 267 0.78 -7.43 47.19
N ALA A 268 1.78 -8.05 47.83
CA ALA A 268 2.64 -9.02 47.18
C ALA A 268 1.81 -10.20 46.59
N ILE A 269 0.94 -10.80 47.39
CA ILE A 269 0.12 -11.94 46.94
C ILE A 269 -0.84 -11.53 45.82
N VAL A 270 -1.48 -10.36 45.92
CA VAL A 270 -2.36 -9.84 44.86
C VAL A 270 -1.60 -9.65 43.55
N ASN A 271 -0.41 -9.02 43.59
CA ASN A 271 0.41 -8.82 42.40
C ASN A 271 0.92 -10.14 41.81
N LYS A 272 1.27 -11.11 42.66
CA LYS A 272 1.65 -12.45 42.19
C LYS A 272 0.49 -13.18 41.51
N HIS A 273 -0.71 -13.06 42.05
CA HIS A 273 -1.92 -13.61 41.44
C HIS A 273 -2.18 -12.97 40.07
N ARG A 274 -2.12 -11.64 39.98
CA ARG A 274 -2.29 -10.89 38.71
C ARG A 274 -1.30 -11.32 37.64
N GLN A 275 -0.03 -11.47 38.03
CA GLN A 275 1.01 -11.97 37.13
C GLN A 275 0.66 -13.37 36.61
N ASN A 276 0.34 -14.31 37.51
CA ASN A 276 0.02 -15.68 37.12
C ASN A 276 -1.22 -15.73 36.22
N ALA A 277 -2.27 -14.97 36.56
CA ALA A 277 -3.50 -14.90 35.79
C ALA A 277 -3.27 -14.36 34.37
N LEU A 278 -2.47 -13.31 34.22
CA LEU A 278 -2.06 -12.77 32.90
C LEU A 278 -1.25 -13.78 32.09
N MET A 279 -0.30 -14.49 32.70
CA MET A 279 0.49 -15.51 31.99
C MET A 279 -0.36 -16.69 31.52
N THR A 280 -1.43 -17.04 32.24
CA THR A 280 -2.36 -18.12 31.84
C THR A 280 -3.51 -17.65 30.95
N HIS A 281 -3.71 -16.35 30.82
CA HIS A 281 -4.85 -15.76 30.12
C HIS A 281 -4.84 -16.11 28.63
N SER A 282 -3.71 -15.95 27.95
CA SER A 282 -3.60 -16.24 26.52
C SER A 282 -3.95 -17.69 26.19
N ALA A 283 -3.46 -18.64 27.01
CA ALA A 283 -3.77 -20.06 26.84
C ALA A 283 -5.26 -20.38 27.03
N LEU A 284 -5.96 -19.68 27.94
CA LEU A 284 -7.40 -19.86 28.16
C LEU A 284 -8.23 -19.31 26.99
N VAL A 285 -7.84 -18.15 26.44
CA VAL A 285 -8.53 -17.53 25.31
C VAL A 285 -8.31 -18.33 24.03
N GLU A 286 -7.09 -18.84 23.82
CA GLU A 286 -6.76 -19.66 22.63
C GLU A 286 -7.46 -21.02 22.67
N ALA A 287 -7.58 -21.64 23.85
CA ALA A 287 -8.33 -22.89 24.03
C ALA A 287 -9.85 -22.74 23.82
N SER A 288 -10.36 -21.50 23.89
CA SER A 288 -11.76 -21.18 23.69
C SER A 288 -12.03 -21.08 22.19
N GLY A 289 -12.47 -22.18 21.57
CA GLY A 289 -12.59 -22.26 20.10
C GLY A 289 -13.63 -21.30 19.50
N ASP A 290 -14.78 -21.11 20.15
CA ASP A 290 -15.89 -20.30 19.65
C ASP A 290 -15.79 -18.83 20.12
N GLN A 291 -16.19 -17.89 19.26
CA GLN A 291 -16.05 -16.45 19.50
C GLN A 291 -16.87 -15.99 20.70
N GLY A 292 -18.09 -16.52 20.89
CA GLY A 292 -18.89 -16.22 22.08
C GLY A 292 -18.28 -16.75 23.38
N VAL A 293 -17.55 -17.88 23.32
CA VAL A 293 -16.86 -18.45 24.48
C VAL A 293 -15.58 -17.66 24.78
N ARG A 294 -14.85 -17.20 23.76
CA ARG A 294 -13.70 -16.30 23.91
C ARG A 294 -14.07 -15.03 24.65
N ASP A 295 -15.15 -14.35 24.24
CA ASP A 295 -15.56 -13.09 24.86
C ASP A 295 -15.97 -13.28 26.34
N ALA A 296 -16.67 -14.39 26.64
CA ALA A 296 -17.02 -14.74 28.02
C ALA A 296 -15.78 -15.05 28.87
N VAL A 297 -14.81 -15.78 28.32
CA VAL A 297 -13.55 -16.14 28.99
C VAL A 297 -12.68 -14.91 29.21
N LEU A 298 -12.59 -14.01 28.23
CA LEU A 298 -11.90 -12.72 28.33
C LEU A 298 -12.49 -11.85 29.44
N LEU A 299 -13.82 -11.74 29.49
CA LEU A 299 -14.51 -10.96 30.52
C LEU A 299 -14.28 -11.57 31.93
N GLN A 300 -14.40 -12.88 32.04
CA GLN A 300 -14.19 -13.57 33.31
C GLN A 300 -12.73 -13.49 33.78
N ALA A 301 -11.78 -13.63 32.87
CA ALA A 301 -10.36 -13.53 33.18
C ALA A 301 -9.96 -12.10 33.55
N SER A 302 -10.50 -11.09 32.85
CA SER A 302 -10.34 -9.67 33.22
C SER A 302 -10.86 -9.38 34.62
N SER A 303 -12.04 -9.93 34.96
CA SER A 303 -12.59 -9.86 36.31
C SER A 303 -11.65 -10.51 37.33
N CYS A 304 -11.10 -11.70 37.05
CA CYS A 304 -10.17 -12.37 37.95
C CYS A 304 -8.87 -11.57 38.17
N ILE A 305 -8.31 -10.95 37.12
CA ILE A 305 -7.08 -10.17 37.19
C ILE A 305 -7.28 -8.87 37.99
N PHE A 306 -8.38 -8.14 37.73
CA PHE A 306 -8.53 -6.79 38.27
C PHE A 306 -9.46 -6.69 39.48
N SER A 307 -10.23 -7.73 39.81
CA SER A 307 -11.08 -7.71 41.01
C SER A 307 -10.25 -7.61 42.30
N PRO A 308 -10.76 -6.90 43.31
CA PRO A 308 -10.19 -6.95 44.65
C PRO A 308 -10.23 -8.38 45.20
N GLN A 309 -9.11 -8.86 45.71
CA GLN A 309 -8.96 -10.21 46.26
C GLN A 309 -8.62 -10.15 47.74
N SER A 310 -9.33 -10.91 48.58
CA SER A 310 -8.94 -11.08 49.98
C SER A 310 -7.85 -12.15 50.07
N THR A 311 -6.72 -11.83 50.69
CA THR A 311 -5.56 -12.76 50.80
C THR A 311 -5.35 -13.29 52.22
N GLY A 312 -6.28 -13.00 53.14
CA GLY A 312 -6.15 -13.31 54.57
C GLY A 312 -5.13 -12.43 55.32
N TYR A 313 -4.30 -11.66 54.62
CA TYR A 313 -3.36 -10.70 55.22
C TYR A 313 -3.95 -9.29 55.39
N ALA A 314 -5.00 -8.95 54.65
CA ALA A 314 -5.74 -7.70 54.86
C ALA A 314 -6.93 -7.96 55.79
N SER A 315 -6.97 -7.28 56.93
CA SER A 315 -8.15 -7.24 57.79
C SER A 315 -9.10 -6.16 57.28
N GLY A 316 -10.05 -6.57 56.43
CA GLY A 316 -11.16 -5.74 55.96
C GLY A 316 -12.41 -6.62 55.85
N ASN A 317 -13.54 -6.13 56.36
CA ASN A 317 -14.82 -6.86 56.38
C ASN A 317 -15.11 -7.50 55.02
N GLU A 318 -15.40 -8.80 55.02
CA GLU A 318 -15.80 -9.58 53.82
C GLU A 318 -17.03 -8.99 53.10
N SER A 319 -17.75 -8.05 53.71
CA SER A 319 -18.94 -7.37 53.19
C SER A 319 -18.69 -6.37 52.05
N ASP A 320 -17.49 -5.83 51.88
CA ASP A 320 -17.21 -4.85 50.81
C ASP A 320 -16.84 -5.51 49.46
N VAL A 321 -16.32 -6.74 49.48
CA VAL A 321 -15.92 -7.48 48.27
C VAL A 321 -17.15 -7.97 47.47
N SER A 322 -18.28 -8.23 48.15
CA SER A 322 -19.53 -8.64 47.48
C SER A 322 -20.21 -7.50 46.70
N ASN A 323 -20.06 -6.24 47.14
CA ASN A 323 -20.67 -5.09 46.46
C ASN A 323 -19.94 -4.70 45.16
N GLN A 324 -18.63 -4.92 45.07
CA GLN A 324 -17.87 -4.62 43.85
C GLN A 324 -18.04 -5.67 42.73
N LYS A 325 -18.30 -6.94 43.07
CA LYS A 325 -18.69 -7.98 42.08
C LYS A 325 -19.99 -7.60 41.34
N SER A 326 -20.95 -7.02 42.05
CA SER A 326 -22.25 -6.58 41.50
C SER A 326 -22.11 -5.47 40.45
N MET A 327 -21.21 -4.49 40.65
CA MET A 327 -21.03 -3.39 39.68
C MET A 327 -20.42 -3.85 38.34
N VAL A 328 -19.45 -4.78 38.36
CA VAL A 328 -18.86 -5.32 37.12
C VAL A 328 -19.88 -6.17 36.37
N GLU A 329 -20.70 -6.94 37.09
CA GLU A 329 -21.79 -7.73 36.51
C GLU A 329 -22.88 -6.84 35.88
N ILE A 330 -23.22 -5.71 36.54
CA ILE A 330 -24.17 -4.72 36.02
C ILE A 330 -23.64 -3.97 34.79
N LEU A 331 -22.35 -3.65 34.72
CA LEU A 331 -21.74 -2.98 33.57
C LEU A 331 -21.55 -3.91 32.35
N SER A 332 -21.46 -5.23 32.59
CA SER A 332 -21.32 -6.23 31.52
C SER A 332 -22.64 -6.64 30.86
N ARG A 333 -23.78 -6.50 31.55
CA ARG A 333 -25.13 -6.82 31.02
C ARG A 333 -25.56 -5.98 29.79
N PRO A 334 -25.36 -4.66 29.74
CA PRO A 334 -25.71 -3.85 28.57
C PRO A 334 -24.95 -4.26 27.31
N VAL A 335 -23.69 -4.68 27.44
CA VAL A 335 -22.85 -5.09 26.30
C VAL A 335 -23.32 -6.42 25.73
N ALA A 336 -23.68 -7.39 26.58
CA ALA A 336 -24.22 -8.68 26.15
C ALA A 336 -25.62 -8.57 25.51
N GLN A 337 -26.45 -7.61 25.93
CA GLN A 337 -27.76 -7.34 25.30
C GLN A 337 -27.63 -6.64 23.94
N ALA A 338 -26.72 -5.67 23.79
CA ALA A 338 -26.48 -4.99 22.53
C ALA A 338 -25.96 -5.93 21.41
N ILE A 339 -25.10 -6.90 21.76
CA ILE A 339 -24.61 -7.91 20.81
C ILE A 339 -25.72 -8.86 20.34
N LYS A 340 -26.76 -9.06 21.16
CA LYS A 340 -27.90 -9.93 20.85
C LYS A 340 -28.94 -9.27 19.95
N GLU A 341 -29.04 -7.95 19.96
CA GLU A 341 -29.95 -7.19 19.09
C GLU A 341 -29.37 -6.88 17.71
N VAL A 342 -28.04 -6.86 17.56
CA VAL A 342 -27.36 -6.66 16.26
C VAL A 342 -27.36 -7.93 15.39
N ASN A 343 -27.53 -9.11 16.01
CA ASN A 343 -27.57 -10.40 15.31
C ASN A 343 -29.00 -10.92 15.03
N LYS A 344 -30.01 -10.03 15.11
CA LYS A 344 -31.41 -10.30 14.74
C LYS A 344 -31.81 -9.37 13.61
#